data_AF-A0A814V270-F1
#
_entry.id   AF-A0A814V270-F1
#
_cell.length_a   1.000
_cell.length_b   1.000
_cell.length_c   1.000
_cell.angle_alpha   90.00
_cell.angle_beta   90.00
_cell.angle_gamma   90.00
#
_symmetry.space_group_name_H-M   'P 1'
#
loop_
_entity.id
_entity.type
_entity.pdbx_description
1 polymer ?
#
loop_
_entity_poly.entity_id
_entity_poly.type
_entity_poly.pdbx_seq_one_letter_code
_entity_poly.pdbx_strand_id
1 'polypeptide(L)'
;MAYYATDDIFISCSLPLTNVTIQITVSKTVGATFNGYSNTFPAGQTTESYIDNGTDIIYTWTIIGGQTINCVSSTYLIEAQYHLSGTSQPNNVDSYTTIIETSNGVTTVNSGYF
;
A
#
# COMPACT_ATOMS: atom_id res chain seq x y z
N MET A 1 -5.85 25.21 -4.17
CA MET A 1 -6.61 24.34 -3.25
C MET A 1 -5.92 22.99 -3.25
N ALA A 2 -5.57 22.45 -2.08
CA ALA A 2 -5.07 21.08 -1.99
C ALA A 2 -6.27 20.12 -2.09
N TYR A 3 -6.19 19.12 -2.96
CA TYR A 3 -7.22 18.09 -3.11
C TYR A 3 -6.74 16.80 -2.45
N TYR A 4 -7.55 16.21 -1.57
CA TYR A 4 -7.25 14.94 -0.92
C TYR A 4 -7.56 13.77 -1.86
N ALA A 5 -6.62 12.83 -1.98
CA ALA A 5 -6.75 11.62 -2.76
C ALA A 5 -6.12 10.42 -2.03
N THR A 6 -6.58 9.22 -2.37
CA THR A 6 -6.01 7.96 -1.90
C THR A 6 -5.84 6.95 -3.03
N ASP A 7 -4.79 6.15 -2.91
CA ASP A 7 -4.62 4.92 -3.68
C ASP A 7 -4.82 3.72 -2.74
N ASP A 8 -5.76 2.86 -3.10
CA ASP A 8 -6.29 1.82 -2.22
C ASP A 8 -5.94 0.42 -2.73
N ILE A 9 -5.38 -0.43 -1.85
CA ILE A 9 -5.18 -1.86 -2.12
C ILE A 9 -6.02 -2.68 -1.18
N PHE A 10 -6.85 -3.56 -1.74
CA PHE A 10 -7.61 -4.57 -1.01
C PHE A 10 -6.89 -5.91 -1.06
N ILE A 11 -6.67 -6.50 0.11
CA ILE A 11 -6.00 -7.78 0.28
C ILE A 11 -7.01 -8.78 0.79
N SER A 12 -7.20 -9.83 0.00
CA SER A 12 -7.95 -11.02 0.39
C SER A 12 -7.03 -12.23 0.33
N CYS A 13 -7.22 -13.19 1.24
CA CYS A 13 -6.43 -14.40 1.23
C CYS A 13 -7.27 -15.62 1.64
N SER A 14 -6.89 -16.78 1.09
CA SER A 14 -7.47 -18.08 1.47
C SER A 14 -6.67 -18.79 2.57
N LEU A 15 -5.49 -18.28 2.89
CA LEU A 15 -4.57 -18.82 3.90
C LEU A 15 -3.93 -17.66 4.68
N PRO A 16 -3.60 -17.85 5.98
CA PRO A 16 -2.91 -16.82 6.75
C PRO A 16 -1.62 -16.35 6.06
N LEU A 17 -1.36 -15.04 6.13
CA LEU A 17 -0.17 -14.42 5.57
C LEU A 17 0.94 -14.40 6.61
N THR A 18 2.11 -14.90 6.24
CA THR A 18 3.31 -14.94 7.09
C THR A 18 4.30 -13.85 6.72
N ASN A 19 4.22 -13.33 5.50
CA ASN A 19 4.96 -12.16 5.05
C ASN A 19 4.11 -11.38 4.05
N VAL A 20 4.13 -10.06 4.16
CA VAL A 20 3.54 -9.14 3.19
C VAL A 20 4.47 -7.96 3.09
N THR A 21 4.83 -7.59 1.87
CA THR A 21 5.43 -6.29 1.56
C THR A 21 4.61 -5.66 0.46
N ILE A 22 4.08 -4.48 0.72
CA ILE A 22 3.28 -3.72 -0.23
C ILE A 22 3.91 -2.37 -0.40
N GLN A 23 4.19 -2.03 -1.64
CA GLN A 23 4.71 -0.73 -2.03
C GLN A 23 3.71 -0.05 -2.96
N ILE A 24 3.32 1.17 -2.62
CA ILE A 24 2.57 2.07 -3.52
C ILE A 24 3.49 3.24 -3.83
N THR A 25 3.63 3.58 -5.11
CA THR A 25 4.44 4.70 -5.59
C THR A 25 3.52 5.71 -6.25
N VAL A 26 3.36 6.86 -5.60
CA VAL A 26 2.56 7.98 -6.08
C VAL A 26 3.46 8.99 -6.76
N SER A 27 3.18 9.27 -8.03
CA SER A 27 3.93 10.23 -8.83
C SER A 27 3.62 11.68 -8.42
N LYS A 28 4.65 12.52 -8.33
CA LYS A 28 4.49 13.96 -8.04
C LYS A 28 4.29 14.82 -9.29
N THR A 29 3.93 14.22 -10.42
CA THR A 29 3.72 14.92 -11.71
C THR A 29 2.69 16.05 -11.62
N VAL A 30 1.65 15.94 -10.79
CA VAL A 30 0.70 17.02 -10.49
C VAL A 30 0.81 17.52 -9.05
N GLY A 31 2.04 17.56 -8.54
CA GLY A 31 2.38 18.15 -7.25
C GLY A 31 1.87 17.34 -6.05
N ALA A 32 1.83 16.02 -6.16
CA ALA A 32 1.46 15.16 -5.05
C ALA A 32 2.38 15.41 -3.83
N THR A 33 1.80 15.50 -2.64
CA THR A 33 2.55 15.60 -1.37
C THR A 33 1.99 14.63 -0.37
N PHE A 34 2.88 14.03 0.43
CA PHE A 34 2.50 13.09 1.48
C PHE A 34 1.46 13.71 2.42
N ASN A 35 0.40 12.94 2.70
CA ASN A 35 -0.62 13.33 3.67
C ASN A 35 -0.92 12.25 4.73
N GLY A 36 -0.52 11.00 4.51
CA GLY A 36 -0.69 9.94 5.48
C GLY A 36 -0.68 8.55 4.86
N TYR A 37 -0.82 7.55 5.70
CA TYR A 37 -1.12 6.18 5.31
C TYR A 37 -1.98 5.53 6.39
N SER A 38 -2.77 4.54 5.98
CA SER A 38 -3.57 3.71 6.88
C SER A 38 -3.62 2.28 6.40
N ASN A 39 -4.00 1.38 7.30
CA ASN A 39 -4.41 0.03 6.94
C ASN A 39 -5.42 -0.50 7.98
N THR A 40 -6.09 -1.58 7.62
CA THR A 40 -7.04 -2.29 8.50
C THR A 40 -6.53 -3.63 8.99
N PHE A 41 -5.22 -3.90 8.88
CA PHE A 41 -4.63 -5.08 9.50
C PHE A 41 -4.79 -5.04 11.02
N PRO A 42 -4.70 -6.19 11.71
CA PRO A 42 -4.71 -6.19 13.16
C PRO A 42 -3.60 -5.31 13.72
N ALA A 43 -3.95 -4.47 14.70
CA ALA A 43 -3.04 -3.47 15.24
C ALA A 43 -1.73 -4.11 15.75
N GLY A 44 -0.60 -3.49 15.39
CA GLY A 44 0.73 -3.94 15.81
C GLY A 44 1.27 -5.16 15.06
N GLN A 45 0.67 -5.55 13.92
CA GLN A 45 1.17 -6.62 13.06
C GLN A 45 1.94 -6.13 11.83
N THR A 46 1.81 -4.86 11.48
CA THR A 46 2.53 -4.24 10.36
C THR A 46 3.36 -3.05 10.80
N THR A 47 4.38 -2.74 10.00
CA THR A 47 5.08 -1.47 10.00
C THR A 47 4.78 -0.72 8.73
N GLU A 48 4.58 0.58 8.85
CA GLU A 48 4.32 1.49 7.76
C GLU A 48 5.43 2.54 7.68
N SER A 49 5.85 2.87 6.46
CA SER A 49 6.84 3.91 6.22
C SER A 49 6.59 4.59 4.87
N TYR A 50 7.19 5.76 4.68
CA TYR A 50 7.19 6.43 3.39
C TYR A 50 8.55 7.06 3.08
N ILE A 51 8.82 7.25 1.79
CA ILE A 51 9.95 8.00 1.26
C ILE A 51 9.41 9.00 0.23
N ASP A 52 9.67 10.29 0.42
CA ASP A 52 9.51 11.29 -0.64
C ASP A 52 10.90 11.56 -1.24
N ASN A 53 11.11 11.16 -2.49
CA ASN A 53 12.40 11.29 -3.17
C ASN A 53 12.46 12.51 -4.11
N GLY A 54 11.44 13.37 -4.08
CA GLY A 54 11.31 14.54 -4.94
C GLY A 54 10.51 14.31 -6.22
N THR A 55 10.53 13.10 -6.80
CA THR A 55 9.72 12.74 -7.97
C THR A 55 8.49 11.93 -7.62
N ASP A 56 8.58 11.12 -6.57
CA ASP A 56 7.56 10.18 -6.14
C ASP A 56 7.49 10.13 -4.61
N ILE A 57 6.34 9.70 -4.12
CA ILE A 57 6.12 9.30 -2.73
C ILE A 57 5.94 7.78 -2.73
N ILE A 58 6.86 7.08 -2.08
CA ILE A 58 6.85 5.63 -1.99
C ILE A 58 6.37 5.26 -0.59
N TYR A 59 5.20 4.64 -0.51
CA TYR A 59 4.61 4.12 0.72
C TYR A 59 4.91 2.63 0.82
N THR A 60 5.30 2.16 2.01
CA THR A 60 5.63 0.76 2.25
C THR A 60 4.93 0.24 3.50
N TRP A 61 4.25 -0.91 3.36
CA TRP A 61 3.69 -1.69 4.47
C TRP A 61 4.34 -3.06 4.51
N THR A 62 4.78 -3.48 5.68
CA THR A 62 5.41 -4.79 5.89
C THR A 62 4.88 -5.49 7.12
N ILE A 63 4.59 -6.79 7.05
CA ILE A 63 4.32 -7.59 8.25
C ILE A 63 5.55 -7.64 9.14
N ILE A 64 5.38 -7.37 10.44
CA ILE A 64 6.46 -7.51 11.43
C ILE A 64 6.89 -8.98 11.48
N GLY A 65 8.20 -9.23 11.37
CA GLY A 65 8.74 -10.60 11.36
C GLY A 65 8.25 -11.45 12.54
N GLY A 66 7.82 -12.67 12.24
CA GLY A 66 7.26 -13.60 13.22
C GLY A 66 5.76 -13.40 13.52
N GLN A 67 5.13 -12.34 12.99
CA GLN A 67 3.67 -12.20 13.03
C GLN A 67 2.99 -13.01 11.93
N THR A 68 1.70 -13.26 12.10
CA THR A 68 0.86 -13.89 11.08
C THR A 68 -0.47 -13.15 11.06
N ILE A 69 -0.88 -12.76 9.85
CA ILE A 69 -2.16 -12.10 9.62
C ILE A 69 -3.17 -13.13 9.15
N ASN A 70 -4.23 -13.34 9.92
CA ASN A 70 -5.32 -14.22 9.51
C ASN A 70 -6.38 -13.44 8.71
N CYS A 71 -6.22 -13.37 7.38
CA CYS A 71 -7.24 -12.82 6.47
C CYS A 71 -8.19 -13.87 5.89
N VAL A 72 -8.24 -15.09 6.43
CA VAL A 72 -9.19 -16.08 5.91
C VAL A 72 -10.61 -15.54 6.09
N SER A 73 -11.32 -15.36 4.98
CA SER A 73 -12.65 -14.74 4.92
C SER A 73 -12.72 -13.27 5.36
N SER A 74 -11.58 -12.56 5.38
CA SER A 74 -11.50 -11.12 5.65
C SER A 74 -10.83 -10.39 4.50
N THR A 75 -11.20 -9.12 4.33
CA THR A 75 -10.53 -8.20 3.41
C THR A 75 -9.87 -7.10 4.21
N TYR A 76 -8.57 -6.91 4.00
CA TYR A 76 -7.84 -5.78 4.56
C TYR A 76 -7.65 -4.69 3.50
N LEU A 77 -7.70 -3.45 3.94
CA LEU A 77 -7.52 -2.26 3.14
C LEU A 77 -6.19 -1.62 3.53
N ILE A 78 -5.46 -1.13 2.55
CA ILE A 78 -4.31 -0.26 2.69
C ILE A 78 -4.56 0.99 1.86
N GLU A 79 -4.27 2.17 2.42
CA GLU A 79 -4.50 3.45 1.76
C GLU A 79 -3.21 4.29 1.78
N ALA A 80 -2.70 4.65 0.61
CA ALA A 80 -1.70 5.70 0.45
C ALA A 80 -2.43 7.04 0.33
N GLN A 81 -2.22 7.95 1.28
CA GLN A 81 -2.97 9.22 1.32
C GLN A 81 -2.05 10.38 0.92
N TYR A 82 -2.51 11.19 -0.02
CA TYR A 82 -1.74 12.32 -0.55
C TYR A 82 -2.64 13.52 -0.88
N HIS A 83 -2.02 14.69 -0.96
CA HIS A 83 -2.65 15.91 -1.48
C HIS A 83 -2.15 16.19 -2.88
N LEU A 84 -3.01 16.73 -3.74
CA LEU A 84 -2.69 17.18 -5.10
C LEU A 84 -2.71 18.70 -5.22
N SER A 85 -1.92 19.26 -6.14
CA SER A 85 -1.84 20.70 -6.37
C SER A 85 -2.95 21.22 -7.28
N GLY A 86 -4.21 20.94 -6.91
CA GLY A 86 -5.41 21.50 -7.54
C GLY A 86 -5.83 20.85 -8.87
N THR A 87 -5.18 19.76 -9.28
CA THR A 87 -5.52 18.98 -10.48
C THR A 87 -5.57 17.51 -10.10
N SER A 88 -6.45 16.72 -10.74
CA SER A 88 -6.49 15.28 -10.53
C SER A 88 -5.23 14.62 -11.07
N GLN A 89 -4.83 13.52 -10.43
CA GLN A 89 -3.79 12.63 -10.93
C GLN A 89 -4.21 12.05 -12.29
N PRO A 90 -3.33 11.98 -13.30
CA PRO A 90 -3.62 11.22 -14.51
C PRO A 90 -3.76 9.72 -14.20
N ASN A 91 -4.58 9.00 -14.96
CA ASN A 91 -4.67 7.54 -14.79
C ASN A 91 -3.33 6.88 -15.14
N ASN A 92 -3.01 5.80 -14.44
CA ASN A 92 -1.84 4.93 -14.61
C ASN A 92 -0.46 5.57 -14.39
N VAL A 93 -0.37 6.66 -13.62
CA VAL A 93 0.93 7.23 -13.22
C VAL A 93 1.40 6.73 -11.87
N ASP A 94 0.47 6.31 -11.02
CA ASP A 94 0.76 5.70 -9.73
C ASP A 94 0.81 4.19 -9.92
N SER A 95 1.69 3.54 -9.14
CA SER A 95 1.96 2.11 -9.30
C SER A 95 1.99 1.39 -7.98
N TYR A 96 1.80 0.08 -8.03
CA TYR A 96 1.97 -0.76 -6.85
C TYR A 96 2.75 -2.03 -7.15
N THR A 97 3.35 -2.57 -6.10
CA THR A 97 3.85 -3.95 -6.06
C THR A 97 3.45 -4.57 -4.74
N THR A 98 2.94 -5.80 -4.77
CA THR A 98 2.65 -6.61 -3.60
C THR A 98 3.45 -7.91 -3.66
N ILE A 99 4.11 -8.23 -2.56
CA ILE A 99 4.79 -9.50 -2.35
C ILE A 99 4.12 -10.14 -1.14
N ILE A 100 3.44 -11.25 -1.33
CA ILE A 100 2.64 -11.91 -0.30
C ILE A 100 3.13 -13.35 -0.17
N GLU A 101 3.41 -13.77 1.07
CA GLU A 101 3.73 -15.14 1.42
C GLU A 101 2.66 -15.69 2.36
N THR A 102 2.15 -16.88 2.04
CA THR A 102 1.16 -17.59 2.86
C THR A 102 1.82 -18.64 3.73
N SER A 103 1.12 -19.06 4.79
CA SER A 103 1.56 -20.08 5.75
C SER A 103 1.95 -21.46 5.17
N ASN A 104 1.56 -21.78 3.93
CA ASN A 104 2.02 -22.99 3.22
C ASN A 104 3.27 -22.74 2.35
N GLY A 105 3.91 -21.57 2.46
CA GLY A 105 5.12 -21.20 1.73
C GLY A 105 4.89 -20.75 0.29
N VAL A 106 3.65 -20.43 -0.11
CA VAL A 106 3.39 -19.88 -1.45
C VAL A 106 3.68 -18.38 -1.45
N THR A 107 4.55 -17.95 -2.37
CA THR A 107 4.84 -16.54 -2.64
C THR A 107 4.12 -16.08 -3.89
N THR A 108 3.36 -14.99 -3.79
CA THR A 108 2.72 -14.30 -4.92
C THR A 108 3.31 -12.90 -5.05
N VAL A 109 3.66 -12.53 -6.28
CA VAL A 109 4.07 -11.16 -6.61
C VAL A 109 3.05 -10.59 -7.60
N ASN A 110 2.43 -9.46 -7.25
CA ASN A 110 1.56 -8.71 -8.15
C ASN A 110 2.10 -7.29 -8.32
N SER A 111 1.89 -6.71 -9.49
CA SER A 111 2.22 -5.32 -9.76
C SER A 111 1.25 -4.72 -10.75
N GLY A 112 1.04 -3.42 -10.69
CA GLY A 112 0.14 -2.73 -11.60
C GLY A 112 0.18 -1.23 -11.42
N TYR A 113 -0.81 -0.57 -12.02
CA TYR A 113 -1.01 0.87 -11.97
C TYR A 113 -2.43 1.18 -11.49
N PHE A 114 -2.62 2.35 -10.88
CA PHE A 114 -3.92 2.88 -10.48
C PHE A 114 -4.60 3.66 -11.60
#